data_AF-G2PH71-F1
#
_entry.id   AF-G2PH71-F1
#
_cell.length_a   1.000
_cell.length_b   1.000
_cell.length_c   1.000
_cell.angle_alpha   90.00
_cell.angle_beta   90.00
_cell.angle_gamma   90.00
#
_symmetry.space_group_name_H-M   'P 1'
#
loop_
_entity.id
_entity.type
_entity.pdbx_description
1 polymer ?
#
loop_
_entity_poly.entity_id
_entity_poly.type
_entity_poly.pdbx_seq_one_letter_code
_entity_poly.pdbx_strand_id
1 'polypeptide(L)'
;MSGDLPGGELLLIAHWITRSAPYLAALVVVAGTVAAWVAVQRGRRVTKALTGRVLVEVVPTSTFDPGEGEVGRWARQVGRVRYASVGTPARGAAARLRYSTVDGAMRCYLEGPAEAAAVLAMPGFAEVEVRAARAERSIQPVRFDLPTQHGGEQ
;
A
#
# COMPACT_ATOMS: atom_id res chain seq x y z
N MET A 1 -34.37 -26.70 -48.60
CA MET A 1 -33.50 -26.32 -47.46
C MET A 1 -32.56 -25.22 -47.97
N SER A 2 -33.12 -24.02 -48.18
CA SER A 2 -32.35 -22.87 -48.65
C SER A 2 -31.70 -22.22 -47.44
N GLY A 3 -30.36 -22.18 -47.43
CA GLY A 3 -29.60 -21.41 -46.46
C GLY A 3 -29.74 -19.94 -46.79
N ASP A 4 -30.56 -19.23 -46.02
CA ASP A 4 -30.58 -17.77 -46.01
C ASP A 4 -29.20 -17.25 -45.61
N LEU A 5 -28.68 -16.34 -46.42
CA LEU A 5 -27.31 -15.89 -46.40
C LEU A 5 -27.02 -15.00 -45.16
N PRO A 6 -25.85 -15.15 -44.51
CA PRO A 6 -25.41 -14.32 -43.37
C PRO A 6 -25.22 -12.83 -43.71
N GLY A 7 -25.40 -12.42 -44.97
CA GLY A 7 -25.20 -11.05 -45.43
C GLY A 7 -26.27 -10.05 -44.96
N GLY A 8 -27.51 -10.48 -44.73
CA GLY A 8 -28.59 -9.60 -44.26
C GLY A 8 -28.39 -9.13 -42.82
N GLU A 9 -28.00 -10.03 -41.93
CA GLU A 9 -27.69 -9.71 -40.54
C GLU A 9 -26.46 -8.78 -40.43
N LEU A 10 -25.43 -9.01 -41.25
CA LEU A 10 -24.23 -8.16 -41.26
C LEU A 10 -24.53 -6.72 -41.68
N LEU A 11 -25.46 -6.50 -42.63
CA LEU A 11 -25.87 -5.16 -43.04
C LEU A 11 -26.69 -4.43 -41.96
N LEU A 12 -27.56 -5.16 -41.25
CA LEU A 12 -28.32 -4.62 -40.11
C LEU A 12 -27.40 -4.24 -38.95
N ILE A 13 -26.42 -5.10 -38.64
CA ILE A 13 -25.39 -4.83 -37.62
C ILE A 13 -24.54 -3.62 -38.03
N ALA A 14 -24.08 -3.55 -39.27
CA ALA A 14 -23.29 -2.42 -39.77
C ALA A 14 -24.06 -1.10 -39.66
N HIS A 15 -25.33 -1.06 -40.09
CA HIS A 15 -26.18 0.12 -39.98
C HIS A 15 -26.41 0.55 -38.52
N TRP A 16 -26.64 -0.40 -37.62
CA TRP A 16 -26.81 -0.15 -36.20
C TRP A 16 -25.54 0.40 -35.54
N ILE A 17 -24.37 -0.17 -35.89
CA ILE A 17 -23.07 0.31 -35.42
C ILE A 17 -22.81 1.73 -35.95
N THR A 18 -23.08 2.02 -37.22
CA THR A 18 -22.87 3.37 -37.77
C THR A 18 -23.77 4.41 -37.07
N ARG A 19 -25.04 4.06 -36.80
CA ARG A 19 -25.97 4.93 -36.07
C ARG A 19 -25.59 5.12 -34.60
N SER A 20 -24.98 4.09 -34.00
CA SER A 20 -24.59 4.09 -32.59
C SER A 20 -23.13 4.54 -32.36
N ALA A 21 -22.36 4.70 -33.43
CA ALA A 21 -20.95 5.10 -33.42
C ALA A 21 -20.66 6.34 -32.55
N PRO A 22 -21.42 7.45 -32.63
CA PRO A 22 -21.14 8.61 -31.79
C PRO A 22 -21.37 8.32 -30.30
N TYR A 23 -22.36 7.49 -29.96
CA TYR A 23 -22.63 7.11 -28.57
C TYR A 23 -21.55 6.18 -28.02
N LEU A 24 -21.07 5.23 -28.83
CA LEU A 24 -19.96 4.35 -28.45
C LEU A 24 -18.66 5.14 -28.27
N ALA A 25 -18.38 6.09 -29.18
CA ALA A 25 -17.24 6.98 -29.06
C ALA A 25 -17.31 7.82 -27.78
N ALA A 26 -18.47 8.44 -27.50
CA ALA A 26 -18.69 9.19 -26.27
C ALA A 26 -18.52 8.31 -25.03
N LEU A 27 -19.04 7.09 -25.03
CA LEU A 27 -18.91 6.14 -23.93
C LEU A 27 -17.45 5.77 -23.67
N VAL A 28 -16.65 5.53 -24.71
CA VAL A 28 -15.21 5.25 -24.57
C VAL A 28 -14.47 6.45 -23.99
N VAL A 29 -14.79 7.66 -24.42
CA VAL A 29 -14.18 8.89 -23.87
C VAL A 29 -14.56 9.07 -22.39
N VAL A 30 -15.83 8.88 -22.03
CA VAL A 30 -16.28 8.97 -20.64
C VAL A 30 -15.63 7.88 -19.78
N ALA A 31 -15.59 6.64 -20.27
CA ALA A 31 -14.94 5.54 -19.56
C ALA A 31 -13.43 5.81 -19.36
N GLY A 32 -12.74 6.32 -20.40
CA GLY A 32 -11.33 6.68 -20.35
C GLY A 32 -11.05 7.80 -19.34
N THR A 33 -11.87 8.85 -19.33
CA THR A 33 -11.72 9.97 -18.38
C THR A 33 -11.98 9.55 -16.94
N VAL A 34 -13.02 8.73 -16.69
CA VAL A 34 -13.29 8.17 -15.37
C VAL A 34 -12.16 7.26 -14.91
N ALA A 35 -11.66 6.38 -15.79
CA ALA A 35 -10.54 5.50 -15.47
C ALA A 35 -9.27 6.30 -15.12
N ALA A 36 -8.94 7.33 -15.90
CA ALA A 36 -7.80 8.21 -15.65
C ALA A 36 -7.97 8.96 -14.31
N TRP A 37 -9.15 9.51 -14.04
CA TRP A 37 -9.44 10.21 -12.79
C TRP A 37 -9.29 9.28 -11.57
N VAL A 38 -9.85 8.06 -11.65
CA VAL A 38 -9.71 7.04 -10.61
C VAL A 38 -8.24 6.66 -10.40
N ALA A 39 -7.46 6.47 -11.48
CA ALA A 39 -6.04 6.16 -11.39
C ALA A 39 -5.26 7.27 -10.68
N VAL A 40 -5.50 8.54 -11.04
CA VAL A 40 -4.87 9.70 -10.39
C VAL A 40 -5.26 9.79 -8.92
N GLN A 41 -6.54 9.63 -8.59
CA GLN A 41 -7.01 9.65 -7.19
C GLN A 41 -6.37 8.53 -6.36
N ARG A 42 -6.24 7.33 -6.92
CA ARG A 42 -5.56 6.21 -6.25
C ARG A 42 -4.09 6.52 -6.02
N GLY A 43 -3.39 7.05 -7.01
CA GLY A 43 -1.98 7.47 -6.88
C GLY A 43 -1.81 8.51 -5.78
N ARG A 44 -2.64 9.57 -5.79
CA ARG A 44 -2.60 10.63 -4.78
C ARG A 44 -2.87 10.12 -3.36
N ARG A 45 -3.81 9.18 -3.19
CA ARG A 45 -4.08 8.56 -1.88
C ARG A 45 -2.91 7.73 -1.38
N VAL A 46 -2.25 6.98 -2.26
CA VAL A 46 -1.04 6.22 -1.91
C VAL A 46 0.07 7.16 -1.48
N THR A 47 0.35 8.21 -2.24
CA THR A 47 1.41 9.18 -1.89
C THR A 47 1.11 9.86 -0.56
N LYS A 48 -0.11 10.37 -0.37
CA LYS A 48 -0.52 11.01 0.90
C LYS A 48 -0.40 10.07 2.09
N ALA A 49 -0.80 8.80 1.94
CA ALA A 49 -0.70 7.80 3.00
C ALA A 49 0.76 7.40 3.30
N LEU A 50 1.68 7.57 2.35
CA LEU A 50 3.10 7.31 2.55
C LEU A 50 3.83 8.51 3.16
N THR A 51 3.50 9.74 2.73
CA THR A 51 4.09 10.97 3.29
C THR A 51 3.54 11.31 4.67
N GLY A 52 2.30 10.92 4.97
CA GLY A 52 1.67 11.13 6.27
C GLY A 52 2.03 10.09 7.33
N ARG A 53 3.12 9.33 7.14
CA ARG A 53 3.50 8.28 8.09
C ARG A 53 4.15 8.85 9.33
N VAL A 54 3.79 8.27 10.47
CA VAL A 54 4.32 8.62 11.78
C VAL A 54 5.42 7.65 12.15
N LEU A 55 6.53 8.18 12.67
CA LEU A 55 7.67 7.42 13.16
C LEU A 55 7.76 7.58 14.68
N VAL A 56 7.73 6.47 15.40
CA VAL A 56 7.83 6.41 16.86
C VAL A 56 9.14 5.71 17.22
N GLU A 57 9.95 6.30 18.10
CA GLU A 57 11.20 5.69 18.56
C GLU A 57 10.92 4.80 19.78
N VAL A 58 11.49 3.61 19.78
CA VAL A 58 11.32 2.57 20.79
C VAL A 58 12.69 2.29 21.39
N VAL A 59 12.87 2.65 22.67
CA VAL A 59 14.15 2.57 23.37
C VAL A 59 14.08 1.48 24.44
N PRO A 60 14.76 0.34 24.25
CA PRO A 60 14.85 -0.67 25.29
C PRO A 60 15.73 -0.17 26.45
N THR A 61 15.37 -0.54 27.66
CA THR A 61 16.23 -0.38 28.84
C THR A 61 17.33 -1.45 28.85
N SER A 62 18.34 -1.27 29.72
CA SER A 62 19.49 -2.18 29.83
C SER A 62 19.13 -3.59 30.31
N THR A 63 17.93 -3.81 30.85
CA THR A 63 17.46 -5.10 31.35
C THR A 63 16.56 -5.84 30.38
N PHE A 64 16.29 -5.25 29.21
CA PHE A 64 15.29 -5.76 28.27
C PHE A 64 15.64 -7.17 27.76
N ASP A 65 14.89 -8.16 28.24
CA ASP A 65 14.97 -9.56 27.81
C ASP A 65 13.54 -10.15 27.72
N PRO A 66 12.81 -9.90 26.62
CA PRO A 66 11.40 -10.25 26.53
C PRO A 66 11.20 -11.76 26.36
N GLY A 67 10.32 -12.34 27.17
CA GLY A 67 9.88 -13.72 26.98
C GLY A 67 9.08 -13.91 25.69
N GLU A 68 9.06 -15.13 25.15
CA GLU A 68 8.36 -15.45 23.88
C GLU A 68 6.88 -15.05 23.87
N GLY A 69 6.19 -15.20 25.01
CA GLY A 69 4.79 -14.80 25.15
C GLY A 69 4.58 -13.29 25.04
N GLU A 70 5.55 -12.49 25.47
CA GLU A 70 5.54 -11.04 25.36
C GLU A 70 5.76 -10.60 23.93
N VAL A 71 6.74 -11.22 23.24
CA VAL A 71 6.97 -11.04 21.82
C VAL A 71 5.70 -11.34 21.01
N GLY A 72 4.99 -12.43 21.33
CA GLY A 72 3.73 -12.78 20.67
C GLY A 72 2.59 -11.76 20.91
N ARG A 73 2.49 -11.20 22.12
CA ARG A 73 1.52 -10.13 22.41
C ARG A 73 1.83 -8.86 21.63
N TRP A 74 3.10 -8.47 21.60
CA TRP A 74 3.57 -7.31 20.84
C TRP A 74 3.36 -7.49 19.34
N ALA A 75 3.68 -8.65 18.77
CA ALA A 75 3.44 -8.96 17.36
C ALA A 75 1.95 -8.81 16.99
N ARG A 76 1.04 -9.28 17.85
CA ARG A 76 -0.42 -9.08 17.66
C ARG A 76 -0.81 -7.60 17.73
N GLN A 77 -0.22 -6.82 18.64
CA GLN A 77 -0.46 -5.38 18.72
C GLN A 77 -0.01 -4.67 17.44
N VAL A 78 1.20 -4.94 16.95
CA VAL A 78 1.70 -4.38 15.68
C VAL A 78 0.82 -4.79 14.50
N GLY A 79 0.30 -6.02 14.49
CA GLY A 79 -0.67 -6.48 13.50
C GLY A 79 -1.97 -5.66 13.46
N ARG A 80 -2.35 -5.00 14.57
CA ARG A 80 -3.55 -4.15 14.63
C ARG A 80 -3.42 -2.82 13.90
N VAL A 81 -2.20 -2.40 13.56
CA VAL A 81 -1.95 -1.16 12.79
C VAL A 81 -2.75 -1.18 11.48
N ARG A 82 -2.79 -2.32 10.79
CA ARG A 82 -3.56 -2.45 9.53
C ARG A 82 -5.06 -2.23 9.73
N TYR A 83 -5.63 -2.68 10.84
CA TYR A 83 -7.04 -2.52 11.15
C TYR A 83 -7.40 -1.08 11.54
N ALA A 84 -6.47 -0.35 12.17
CA ALA A 84 -6.65 1.08 12.44
C ALA A 84 -6.56 1.96 11.17
N SER A 85 -6.16 1.39 10.04
CA SER A 85 -5.88 2.11 8.78
C SER A 85 -7.00 1.99 7.75
N VAL A 86 -8.27 2.00 8.18
CA VAL A 86 -9.43 1.79 7.29
C VAL A 86 -9.46 2.86 6.18
N GLY A 87 -9.63 2.43 4.93
CA GLY A 87 -9.63 3.33 3.76
C GLY A 87 -8.24 3.68 3.21
N THR A 88 -7.16 3.27 3.88
CA THR A 88 -5.79 3.41 3.39
C THR A 88 -5.45 2.28 2.41
N PRO A 89 -4.81 2.58 1.26
CA PRO A 89 -4.32 1.53 0.35
C PRO A 89 -3.41 0.53 1.07
N ALA A 90 -3.42 -0.74 0.66
CA ALA A 90 -2.66 -1.81 1.33
C ALA A 90 -1.17 -1.47 1.58
N ARG A 91 -0.53 -0.75 0.64
CA ARG A 91 0.86 -0.30 0.76
C ARG A 91 1.07 0.78 1.83
N GLY A 92 0.07 1.63 2.07
CA GLY A 92 0.09 2.68 3.09
C GLY A 92 -0.30 2.17 4.48
N ALA A 93 -1.10 1.10 4.57
CA ALA A 93 -1.61 0.53 5.83
C ALA A 93 -0.61 -0.35 6.60
N ALA A 94 0.56 -0.63 6.03
CA ALA A 94 1.56 -1.51 6.64
C ALA A 94 2.39 -0.80 7.73
N ALA A 95 2.58 -1.45 8.87
CA ALA A 95 3.61 -1.07 9.83
C ALA A 95 5.01 -1.45 9.28
N ARG A 96 6.04 -0.68 9.63
CA ARG A 96 7.44 -1.02 9.34
C ARG A 96 8.28 -0.87 10.58
N LEU A 97 9.21 -1.79 10.73
CA LEU A 97 10.28 -1.68 11.71
C LEU A 97 11.50 -1.07 11.02
N ARG A 98 12.13 -0.08 11.65
CA ARG A 98 13.34 0.57 11.15
C ARG A 98 14.41 0.54 12.21
N TYR A 99 15.58 0.06 11.82
CA TYR A 99 16.76 0.11 12.64
C TYR A 99 17.72 1.14 12.04
N SER A 100 18.27 1.99 12.89
CA SER A 100 19.36 2.88 12.50
C SER A 100 20.41 2.91 13.60
N THR A 101 21.65 3.15 13.24
CA THR A 101 22.70 3.45 14.19
C THR A 101 22.90 4.96 14.26
N VAL A 102 22.87 5.52 15.47
CA VAL A 102 23.13 6.93 15.74
C VAL A 102 24.10 7.00 16.90
N ASP A 103 25.23 7.68 16.71
CA ASP A 103 26.29 7.80 17.73
C ASP A 103 26.81 6.44 18.25
N GLY A 104 26.88 5.45 17.37
CA GLY A 104 27.32 4.08 17.71
C GLY A 104 26.27 3.24 18.45
N ALA A 105 25.10 3.80 18.78
CA ALA A 105 24.00 3.08 19.40
C ALA A 105 22.92 2.70 18.39
N MET A 106 22.36 1.49 18.52
CA MET A 106 21.21 1.05 17.74
C MET A 106 19.93 1.71 18.26
N ARG A 107 19.14 2.28 17.34
CA ARG A 107 17.82 2.84 17.59
C ARG A 107 16.79 2.09 16.79
N CYS A 108 15.70 1.71 17.45
CA CYS A 108 14.55 1.05 16.84
C CYS A 108 13.42 2.06 16.65
N TYR A 109 12.80 2.05 15.48
CA TYR A 109 11.67 2.88 15.17
C TYR A 109 10.53 2.06 14.58
N LEU A 110 9.31 2.44 14.96
CA LEU A 110 8.07 1.96 14.41
C LEU A 110 7.49 3.01 13.47
N GLU A 111 7.28 2.65 12.22
CA GLU A 111 6.66 3.51 11.22
C GLU A 111 5.27 2.96 10.86
N GLY A 112 4.27 3.82 10.79
CA GLY A 112 2.95 3.45 10.29
C GLY A 112 2.09 4.66 9.91
N PRO A 113 0.88 4.42 9.42
CA PRO A 113 -0.04 5.48 9.05
C PRO A 113 -0.44 6.33 10.27
N ALA A 114 -0.72 7.61 10.06
CA ALA A 114 -1.07 8.55 11.13
C ALA A 114 -2.29 8.10 11.94
N GLU A 115 -3.25 7.45 11.29
CA GLU A 115 -4.45 6.88 11.90
C GLU A 115 -4.12 5.81 12.96
N ALA A 116 -2.96 5.15 12.83
CA ALA A 116 -2.48 4.15 13.77
C ALA A 116 -1.48 4.70 14.80
N ALA A 117 -1.24 6.02 14.84
CA ALA A 117 -0.24 6.62 15.73
C ALA A 117 -0.45 6.24 17.21
N ALA A 118 -1.71 6.17 17.66
CA ALA A 118 -2.03 5.74 19.02
C ALA A 118 -1.60 4.29 19.30
N VAL A 119 -1.80 3.37 18.35
CA VAL A 119 -1.39 1.96 18.47
C VAL A 119 0.13 1.82 18.47
N LEU A 120 0.82 2.66 17.69
CA LEU A 120 2.29 2.69 17.61
C LEU A 120 2.91 3.31 18.87
N ALA A 121 2.23 4.26 19.51
CA ALA A 121 2.69 4.93 20.71
C ALA A 121 2.47 4.12 22.00
N MET A 122 1.69 3.03 21.93
CA MET A 122 1.45 2.15 23.08
C MET A 122 2.72 1.35 23.42
N PRO A 123 3.24 1.45 24.67
CA PRO A 123 4.34 0.63 25.12
C PRO A 123 4.00 -0.85 24.98
N GLY A 124 4.77 -1.57 24.18
CA GLY A 124 4.58 -3.02 23.96
C GLY A 124 5.15 -3.88 25.09
N PHE A 125 6.09 -3.32 25.84
CA PHE A 125 6.82 -3.95 26.93
C PHE A 125 7.01 -2.92 28.05
N ALA A 126 7.04 -3.39 29.30
CA ALA A 126 7.22 -2.51 30.46
C ALA A 126 8.60 -1.83 30.49
N GLU A 127 9.61 -2.52 29.97
CA GLU A 127 11.02 -2.13 29.96
C GLU A 127 11.42 -1.34 28.71
N VAL A 128 10.44 -0.84 27.96
CA VAL A 128 10.66 -0.14 26.71
C VAL A 128 9.97 1.22 26.77
N GLU A 129 10.78 2.26 26.63
CA GLU A 129 10.28 3.62 26.53
C GLU A 129 9.89 3.95 25.10
N VAL A 130 8.74 4.61 24.95
CA VAL A 130 8.25 5.10 23.67
C VAL A 130 8.47 6.61 23.61
N ARG A 131 9.40 7.05 22.75
CA ARG A 131 9.69 8.47 22.55
C ARG A 131 8.83 9.02 21.41
N ALA A 132 8.23 10.18 21.67
CA ALA A 132 7.14 10.72 20.86
C ALA A 132 7.51 10.95 19.39
N ALA A 133 6.47 10.84 18.57
CA ALA A 133 6.48 10.86 17.13
C ALA A 133 7.23 12.04 16.52
N ARG A 134 8.30 11.77 15.76
CA ARG A 134 8.94 12.79 14.91
C ARG A 134 8.36 12.71 13.51
N ALA A 135 7.86 13.82 13.00
CA ALA A 135 7.57 13.97 11.58
C ALA A 135 8.91 13.99 10.81
N GLU A 136 9.14 12.86 10.12
CA GLU A 136 10.05 12.58 9.00
C GLU A 136 11.52 13.10 9.03
N ARG A 137 12.47 12.15 8.91
CA ARG A 137 13.62 12.25 8.00
C ARG A 137 13.46 11.14 6.95
N SER A 138 13.42 11.52 5.68
CA SER A 138 13.33 10.60 4.55
C SER A 138 14.59 9.72 4.51
N ILE A 139 14.45 8.41 4.67
CA ILE A 139 15.52 7.45 4.34
C ILE A 139 15.10 6.74 3.06
N GLN A 140 16.04 6.67 2.12
CA GLN A 140 15.84 6.06 0.83
C GLN A 140 15.58 4.55 1.01
N PRO A 141 14.47 4.01 0.50
CA PRO A 141 14.21 2.58 0.60
C PRO A 141 15.28 1.80 -0.18
N VAL A 142 15.92 0.84 0.48
CA VAL A 142 16.79 -0.13 -0.19
C VAL A 142 15.89 -1.04 -1.04
N ARG A 143 16.06 -0.98 -2.35
CA ARG A 143 15.42 -1.91 -3.27
C ARG A 143 16.34 -3.11 -3.44
N PHE A 144 15.81 -4.30 -3.21
CA PHE A 144 16.45 -5.53 -3.61
C PHE A 144 15.97 -5.85 -5.02
N ASP A 145 16.90 -5.96 -5.96
CA ASP A 145 16.57 -6.46 -7.29
C ASP A 145 16.21 -7.94 -7.17
N LEU A 146 15.04 -8.31 -7.68
CA LEU A 146 14.65 -9.72 -7.78
C LEU A 146 15.62 -10.40 -8.76
N PRO A 147 16.11 -11.62 -8.45
CA PRO A 147 16.99 -12.34 -9.37
C PRO A 147 16.26 -12.55 -10.69
N THR A 148 16.76 -11.92 -11.75
CA THR A 148 16.31 -12.16 -13.12
C THR A 148 16.54 -13.64 -13.42
N GLN A 149 15.45 -14.40 -13.49
CA GLN A 149 15.47 -15.80 -13.88
C GLN A 149 16.09 -15.89 -15.28
N HIS A 150 17.38 -16.21 -15.37
CA HIS A 150 18.00 -16.58 -16.64
C HIS A 150 17.45 -17.95 -17.03
N GLY A 151 16.33 -17.91 -17.74
CA GLY A 151 15.79 -19.07 -18.42
C GLY A 151 16.58 -19.32 -19.70
N GLY A 152 17.31 -20.43 -19.70
CA GLY A 152 17.40 -21.34 -20.84
C GLY A 152 18.31 -20.97 -22.00
N GLU A 153 19.43 -21.67 -22.10
CA GLU A 153 19.90 -22.29 -23.34
C GLU A 153 20.31 -23.72 -22.94
N GLN A 154 19.43 -24.69 -23.22
CA GLN A 154 19.60 -25.77 -24.21
C GLN A 154 20.76 -26.72 -23.89
#